data_AF-A0A6N9HDV7-F1
#
_entry.id   AF-A0A6N9HDV7-F1
#
_cell.length_a   1.000
_cell.length_b   1.000
_cell.length_c   1.000
_cell.angle_alpha   90.00
_cell.angle_beta   90.00
_cell.angle_gamma   90.00
#
_symmetry.space_group_name_H-M   'P 1'
#
loop_
_entity.id
_entity.type
_entity.pdbx_description
1 polymer ?
#
loop_
_entity_poly.entity_id
_entity_poly.type
_entity_poly.pdbx_seq_one_letter_code
_entity_poly.pdbx_strand_id
1 'polypeptide(L)' 'MREEGQVRVSVIDNGPAISSVEGTGLGLSNIRQRLEAIYGQRAWLEVGAMAAGGFIASIVVPDEAGNLLGKAA' A
#
# COMPACT_ATOMS: atom_id res chain seq x y z
N MET A 1 -3.45 -10.67 -2.10
CA MET A 1 -4.80 -11.27 -2.21
C MET A 1 -5.45 -10.79 -3.49
N ARG A 2 -6.22 -11.63 -4.19
CA ARG A 2 -6.95 -11.23 -5.41
C ARG A 2 -8.44 -11.43 -5.18
N GLU A 3 -9.23 -10.40 -5.37
CA GLU A 3 -10.70 -10.41 -5.21
C GLU A 3 -11.33 -9.43 -6.19
N GLU A 4 -12.47 -9.79 -6.79
CA GLU A 4 -13.30 -8.90 -7.61
C GLU A 4 -12.55 -8.10 -8.70
N GLY A 5 -11.54 -8.70 -9.34
CA GLY A 5 -10.75 -8.01 -10.37
C GLY A 5 -9.75 -7.00 -9.82
N GLN A 6 -9.39 -7.12 -8.54
CA GLN A 6 -8.36 -6.33 -7.87
C GLN A 6 -7.31 -7.21 -7.19
N VAL A 7 -6.10 -6.67 -7.06
CA VAL A 7 -4.98 -7.25 -6.30
C VAL A 7 -4.68 -6.33 -5.13
N ARG A 8 -4.66 -6.91 -3.94
CA ARG A 8 -4.19 -6.30 -2.70
C ARG A 8 -2.80 -6.84 -2.34
N VAL A 9 -1.86 -5.94 -2.12
CA VAL A 9 -0.53 -6.24 -1.59
C VAL A 9 -0.34 -5.46 -0.30
N SER A 10 0.06 -6.16 0.77
CA SER A 10 0.22 -5.57 2.09
C SER A 10 1.64 -5.80 2.60
N VAL A 11 2.23 -4.77 3.19
CA VAL A 11 3.47 -4.85 3.95
C VAL A 11 3.13 -4.57 5.41
N ILE A 12 3.62 -5.45 6.28
CA ILE A 12 3.45 -5.35 7.72
C ILE A 12 4.83 -5.14 8.32
N ASP A 13 4.98 -4.03 9.04
CA ASP A 13 6.13 -3.76 9.89
C ASP A 13 5.72 -4.04 11.35
N ASN A 14 6.52 -4.83 12.06
CA ASN A 14 6.34 -5.17 13.47
C ASN A 14 7.27 -4.36 14.39
N GLY A 15 7.86 -3.28 13.88
CA GLY A 15 8.61 -2.31 14.66
C GLY A 15 7.77 -1.55 15.69
N PRO A 16 8.38 -0.63 16.47
CA PRO A 16 7.65 0.22 17.38
C PRO A 16 6.55 0.96 16.62
N ALA A 17 5.33 0.98 17.17
CA ALA A 17 4.23 1.74 16.57
C ALA A 17 4.70 3.17 16.31
N ILE A 18 4.51 3.67 15.09
CA ILE A 18 4.82 5.05 14.70
C ILE A 18 4.04 5.99 15.63
N SER A 19 4.64 6.39 16.75
CA SER A 19 4.09 7.35 17.72
C SER A 19 4.29 8.79 17.24
N SER A 20 5.15 8.96 16.24
CA SER A 20 5.39 10.17 15.48
C SER A 20 5.85 9.71 14.11
N VAL A 21 5.33 10.33 13.05
CA VAL A 21 5.75 10.10 11.67
C VAL A 21 7.20 10.60 11.53
N GLU A 22 8.18 9.81 12.00
CA GLU A 22 9.60 10.08 11.79
C GLU A 22 9.93 9.80 10.33
N GLY A 23 9.78 10.85 9.53
CA GLY A 23 9.83 10.83 8.08
C GLY A 23 8.62 11.55 7.55
N THR A 24 8.80 12.56 6.71
CA THR A 24 7.81 13.56 6.24
C THR A 24 6.50 13.05 5.61
N GLY A 25 6.22 11.74 5.59
CA GLY A 25 5.10 11.13 4.88
C GLY A 25 5.27 11.16 3.35
N LEU A 26 6.41 11.66 2.85
CA LEU A 26 6.70 11.80 1.42
C LEU A 26 6.64 10.46 0.69
N GLY A 27 7.08 9.37 1.30
CA GLY A 27 7.01 8.04 0.69
C GLY A 27 5.57 7.59 0.40
N LEU A 28 4.68 7.70 1.39
CA LEU A 28 3.26 7.35 1.22
C LEU A 28 2.55 8.34 0.29
N SER A 29 2.88 9.63 0.36
CA SER A 29 2.37 10.65 -0.56
C SER A 29 2.77 10.34 -2.01
N ASN A 30 4.03 9.99 -2.26
CA ASN A 30 4.51 9.60 -3.58
C ASN A 30 3.76 8.36 -4.10
N ILE A 31 3.52 7.38 -3.24
CA ILE A 31 2.75 6.18 -3.62
C ILE A 31 1.32 6.58 -4.00
N ARG A 32 0.62 7.39 -3.20
CA ARG A 32 -0.75 7.85 -3.52
C ARG A 32 -0.79 8.59 -4.85
N GLN A 33 0.10 9.56 -5.06
CA GLN A 33 0.18 10.32 -6.31
C GLN A 33 0.44 9.42 -7.52
N ARG A 34 1.31 8.43 -7.37
CA ARG A 34 1.61 7.49 -8.46
C ARG A 34 0.45 6.55 -8.75
N LEU A 35 -0.25 6.07 -7.73
CA LEU A 35 -1.45 5.25 -7.91
C LEU A 35 -2.54 6.06 -8.65
N GLU A 36 -2.78 7.30 -8.24
CA GLU A 36 -3.72 8.20 -8.90
C GLU A 36 -3.32 8.50 -10.36
N ALA A 37 -2.04 8.78 -10.62
CA ALA A 37 -1.55 9.08 -11.97
C ALA A 37 -1.67 7.89 -12.93
N ILE A 38 -1.51 6.65 -12.45
CA ILE A 38 -1.53 5.44 -13.29
C ILE A 38 -2.94 4.85 -13.40
N TYR A 39 -3.70 4.82 -12.30
CA TYR A 39 -4.95 4.08 -12.20
C TYR A 39 -6.17 4.96 -11.91
N GLY A 40 -5.97 6.25 -11.62
CA GLY A 40 -7.04 7.13 -11.15
C GLY A 40 -7.67 6.57 -9.87
N GLN A 41 -9.00 6.57 -9.83
CA GLN A 41 -9.78 6.07 -8.69
C GLN A 41 -9.82 4.54 -8.58
N ARG A 42 -9.21 3.80 -9.51
CA ARG A 42 -9.21 2.32 -9.51
C ARG A 42 -8.12 1.70 -8.64
N ALA A 43 -7.27 2.52 -8.02
CA ALA A 43 -6.24 2.07 -7.08
C ALA A 43 -6.11 3.03 -5.92
N TRP A 44 -5.77 2.51 -4.74
CA TRP A 44 -5.59 3.33 -3.55
C TRP A 44 -4.60 2.69 -2.56
N LEU A 45 -4.17 3.51 -1.59
CA LEU A 45 -3.28 3.13 -0.50
C LEU A 45 -4.03 3.26 0.84
N GLU A 46 -4.10 2.16 1.58
CA GLU A 46 -4.59 2.11 2.96
C GLU A 46 -3.41 1.98 3.92
N VAL A 47 -3.43 2.72 5.02
CA VAL A 47 -2.39 2.65 6.05
C VAL A 47 -3.00 2.70 7.44
N GLY A 48 -2.36 2.02 8.40
CA GLY A 48 -2.83 2.03 9.78
C GLY A 48 -1.82 1.46 10.76
N ALA A 49 -1.94 1.88 12.03
CA ALA A 49 -1.27 1.22 13.14
C ALA A 49 -2.02 -0.06 13.52
N MET A 50 -1.30 -1.09 13.94
CA MET A 50 -1.91 -2.35 14.41
C MET A 50 -2.08 -2.34 15.94
N ALA A 51 -3.13 -3.02 16.43
CA ALA A 51 -3.45 -3.07 17.86
C ALA A 51 -2.34 -3.69 18.73
N ALA A 52 -1.51 -4.56 18.16
CA ALA A 52 -0.37 -5.20 18.84
C ALA A 52 0.96 -4.42 18.71
N GLY A 53 0.92 -3.19 18.18
CA GLY A 53 2.10 -2.45 17.74
C GLY A 53 2.46 -2.73 16.27
N GLY A 54 3.30 -1.88 15.68
CA GLY A 54 3.64 -1.95 14.26
C GLY A 54 2.69 -1.20 13.34
N PHE A 55 2.92 -1.33 12.03
CA PHE A 55 2.27 -0.57 10.98
C PHE A 55 1.94 -1.47 9.79
N ILE A 56 0.78 -1.26 9.17
CA ILE A 56 0.40 -1.93 7.93
C ILE A 56 0.18 -0.89 6.82
N ALA A 57 0.73 -1.17 5.64
CA ALA A 57 0.46 -0.45 4.41
C ALA A 57 -0.06 -1.43 3.37
N SER A 58 -1.22 -1.14 2.78
CA SER A 58 -1.85 -1.97 1.76
C SER A 58 -2.13 -1.16 0.51
N ILE A 59 -1.64 -1.64 -0.63
CA ILE A 59 -1.96 -1.11 -1.95
C ILE A 59 -3.02 -2.01 -2.58
N VAL A 60 -4.07 -1.40 -3.12
CA VAL A 60 -5.08 -2.07 -3.93
C VAL A 60 -5.00 -1.54 -5.35
N VAL A 61 -4.89 -2.43 -6.34
CA VAL A 61 -4.79 -2.11 -7.77
C VAL A 61 -5.66 -3.05 -8.60
N PRO A 62 -6.00 -2.70 -9.85
CA PRO A 62 -6.68 -3.63 -10.76
C PRO A 62 -5.88 -4.91 -11.04
N ASP A 63 -6.54 -6.04 -11.26
CA ASP A 63 -5.91 -7.36 -11.42
C ASP A 63 -4.94 -7.44 -12.62
N GLU A 64 -5.27 -6.71 -13.69
CA GLU A 64 -4.43 -6.49 -14.87
C GLU A 64 -3.04 -5.91 -14.52
N ALA A 65 -2.94 -5.12 -13.44
CA ALA A 65 -1.68 -4.56 -12.95
C ALA A 65 -0.88 -5.57 -12.11
N GLY A 66 -1.56 -6.48 -11.41
CA GLY A 66 -0.91 -7.51 -10.58
C GLY A 66 0.00 -8.45 -11.39
N ASN A 67 -0.20 -8.54 -12.70
CA ASN A 67 0.62 -9.35 -13.60
C ASN A 67 2.05 -8.80 -13.77
N LEU A 68 2.29 -7.51 -13.47
CA LEU A 68 3.62 -6.89 -13.50
C LEU A 68 4.36 -7.01 -12.16
N LEU A 69 3.63 -6.99 -11.04
CA LEU A 69 4.20 -7.12 -9.69
C LEU A 69 4.65 -8.56 -9.37
N GLY A 70 4.01 -9.56 -9.98
CA GLY A 70 4.37 -10.97 -9.81
C GLY A 70 5.62 -11.43 -10.57
N LYS A 71 6.23 -10.58 -11.42
CA LYS A 71 7.45 -10.91 -12.19
C LYS A 71 8.75 -10.45 -11.52
N ALA A 72 8.68 -9.67 -10.44
CA ALA A 72 9.83 -9.04 -9.80
C ALA A 72 10.18 -9.66 -8.42
N ALA A 73 9.63 -10.83 -8.11
CA ALA A 73 9.89 -11.58 -6.87
C ALA A 73 10.61 -12.90 -7.17
#